data_AF-A0A920NPC9-F1
#
_entry.id   AF-A0A920NPC9-F1
#
_cell.length_a   1.000
_cell.length_b   1.000
_cell.length_c   1.000
_cell.angle_alpha   90.00
_cell.angle_beta   90.00
_cell.angle_gamma   90.00
#
_symmetry.space_group_name_H-M   'P 1'
#
loop_
_entity.id
_entity.type
_entity.pdbx_description
1 polymer ?
#
loop_
_entity_poly.entity_id
_entity_poly.type
_entity_poly.pdbx_seq_one_letter_code
_entity_poly.pdbx_strand_id
1 'polypeptide(L)'
;MGTAIYSLPLDSGAAAIRLSYETEPRNPVFSVDGSLVVYTARDRFGSKNLYTIRPDGSAYKKVTRFSDPADAVVPVGITAVEPSILYVMASQNTKNQLEIWSITLDGSSDQFLTVCTLEADDRPRISQMVKRFCTNEIITFGS
;
A
#
# COMPACT_ATOMS: atom_id res chain seq x y z
N MET A 1 12.29 21.09 -2.32
CA MET A 1 11.57 20.75 -1.07
C MET A 1 10.99 19.36 -1.24
N GLY A 2 11.25 18.44 -0.31
CA GLY A 2 10.78 17.05 -0.41
C GLY A 2 9.46 16.83 0.33
N THR A 3 8.56 16.04 -0.25
CA THR A 3 7.35 15.54 0.44
C THR A 3 7.76 14.52 1.51
N ALA A 4 7.06 14.52 2.65
CA ALA A 4 7.22 13.52 3.71
C ALA A 4 5.86 13.19 4.34
N ILE A 5 5.73 11.96 4.84
CA ILE A 5 4.58 11.47 5.59
C ILE A 5 4.86 11.66 7.09
N TYR A 6 3.86 12.12 7.84
CA TYR A 6 3.92 12.30 9.28
C TYR A 6 2.67 11.72 9.94
N SER A 7 2.79 11.25 11.18
CA SER A 7 1.66 11.06 12.10
C SER A 7 1.56 12.24 13.05
N LEU A 8 0.33 12.64 13.38
CA LEU A 8 0.05 13.70 14.33
C LEU A 8 -0.87 13.14 15.43
N PRO A 9 -0.40 13.03 16.67
CA PRO A 9 -1.26 12.69 17.80
C PRO A 9 -2.23 13.85 18.08
N LEU A 10 -3.53 13.63 17.89
CA LEU A 10 -4.55 14.68 18.07
C LEU A 10 -4.94 14.88 19.55
N ASP A 11 -4.85 13.81 20.36
CA ASP A 11 -5.40 13.81 21.72
C ASP A 11 -4.38 14.24 22.80
N SER A 12 -3.09 14.21 22.49
CA SER A 12 -2.02 14.45 23.46
C SER A 12 -1.28 15.77 23.27
N GLY A 13 -1.55 16.51 22.19
CA GLY A 13 -0.79 17.71 21.81
C GLY A 13 0.69 17.44 21.51
N ALA A 14 1.07 16.17 21.33
CA ALA A 14 2.45 15.78 21.03
C ALA A 14 2.87 16.24 19.63
N ALA A 15 4.18 16.41 19.44
CA ALA A 15 4.75 16.81 18.17
C ALA A 15 4.48 15.76 17.07
N ALA A 16 4.39 16.22 15.83
CA ALA A 16 4.28 15.34 14.67
C ALA A 16 5.51 14.42 14.55
N ILE A 17 5.29 13.15 14.26
CA ILE A 17 6.33 12.13 14.10
C ILE A 17 6.52 11.86 12.62
N ARG A 18 7.77 11.92 12.15
CA ARG A 18 8.09 11.64 10.74
C ARG A 18 8.04 10.14 10.47
N LEU A 19 7.34 9.76 9.41
CA LEU A 19 7.10 8.36 9.06
C LEU A 19 7.77 7.90 7.76
N SER A 20 8.37 8.81 6.99
CA SER A 20 9.02 8.47 5.72
C SER A 20 10.39 9.13 5.58
N TYR A 21 11.37 8.38 5.09
CA TYR A 21 12.77 8.80 4.98
C TYR A 21 13.27 8.80 3.52
N GLU A 22 12.48 8.24 2.63
CA GLU A 22 12.70 8.10 1.19
C GLU A 22 12.30 9.35 0.41
N THR A 23 12.56 9.32 -0.90
CA THR A 23 12.05 10.34 -1.83
C THR A 23 10.68 9.95 -2.38
N GLU A 24 9.88 10.97 -2.70
CA GLU A 24 8.52 10.80 -3.20
C GLU A 24 7.61 9.82 -2.41
N PRO A 25 7.52 9.94 -1.07
CA PRO A 25 6.61 9.10 -0.31
C PRO A 25 5.14 9.46 -0.64
N ARG A 26 4.32 8.44 -0.93
CA ARG A 26 2.93 8.57 -1.40
C ARG A 26 2.06 7.43 -0.87
N ASN A 27 0.75 7.67 -0.91
CA ASN A 27 -0.31 6.70 -0.64
C ASN A 27 -0.18 5.99 0.74
N PRO A 28 -0.04 6.73 1.86
CA PRO A 28 -0.07 6.10 3.17
C PRO A 28 -1.43 5.45 3.44
N VAL A 29 -1.41 4.24 4.00
CA VAL A 29 -2.59 3.52 4.48
C VAL A 29 -2.28 2.96 5.86
N PHE A 30 -3.19 3.17 6.80
CA PHE A 30 -3.12 2.56 8.12
C PHE A 30 -3.71 1.14 8.09
N SER A 31 -3.16 0.25 8.90
CA SER A 31 -3.81 -1.00 9.27
C SER A 31 -5.12 -0.74 10.01
N VAL A 32 -6.03 -1.72 10.00
CA VAL A 32 -7.37 -1.57 10.62
C VAL A 32 -7.27 -1.31 12.13
N ASP A 33 -6.30 -1.93 12.79
CA ASP A 33 -5.99 -1.73 14.21
C ASP A 33 -5.15 -0.47 14.48
N GLY A 34 -4.79 0.29 13.44
CA GLY A 34 -3.96 1.49 13.52
C GLY A 34 -2.49 1.24 13.90
N SER A 35 -2.07 -0.02 14.08
CA SER A 35 -0.73 -0.34 14.59
C SER A 35 0.38 -0.18 13.55
N LEU A 36 0.05 -0.11 12.26
CA LEU A 36 1.01 -0.03 11.16
C LEU A 36 0.56 0.97 10.10
N VAL A 37 1.53 1.68 9.54
CA VAL A 37 1.40 2.49 8.33
C VAL A 37 2.18 1.80 7.22
N VAL A 38 1.54 1.62 6.07
CA VAL A 38 2.18 1.19 4.84
C VAL A 38 2.13 2.33 3.83
N TYR A 39 3.22 2.54 3.10
CA TYR A 39 3.32 3.59 2.10
C TYR A 39 4.26 3.19 0.98
N THR A 40 4.28 4.00 -0.08
CA THR A 40 5.12 3.77 -1.25
C THR A 40 6.10 4.91 -1.41
N ALA A 41 7.34 4.61 -1.75
CA ALA A 41 8.36 5.63 -1.93
C ALA A 41 9.49 5.14 -2.84
N ARG A 42 10.33 6.06 -3.32
CA ARG A 42 11.53 5.73 -4.12
C ARG A 42 12.74 5.59 -3.21
N ASP A 43 13.45 4.48 -3.37
CA ASP A 43 14.72 4.28 -2.68
C ASP A 43 15.85 5.13 -3.27
N ARG A 44 17.05 5.02 -2.69
CA ARG A 44 18.24 5.77 -3.15
C ARG A 44 18.67 5.47 -4.59
N PHE A 45 18.16 4.40 -5.19
CA PHE A 45 18.42 3.99 -6.57
C PHE A 45 17.26 4.35 -7.51
N GLY A 46 16.23 5.03 -7.01
CA GLY A 46 15.07 5.47 -7.78
C GLY A 46 13.95 4.43 -7.90
N SER A 47 14.13 3.23 -7.35
CA SER A 47 13.15 2.14 -7.43
C SER A 47 12.01 2.35 -6.45
N LYS A 48 10.76 2.29 -6.93
CA LYS A 48 9.57 2.46 -6.09
C LYS A 48 9.31 1.17 -5.31
N ASN A 49 9.13 1.26 -4.00
CA ASN A 49 8.96 0.11 -3.12
C ASN A 49 7.88 0.35 -2.06
N LEU A 50 7.43 -0.73 -1.42
CA LEU A 50 6.59 -0.72 -0.23
C LEU A 50 7.44 -0.56 1.02
N TYR A 51 6.96 0.29 1.91
CA TYR A 51 7.55 0.53 3.23
C TYR A 51 6.48 0.42 4.28
N THR A 52 6.88 -0.04 5.46
CA THR A 52 6.04 -0.09 6.65
C THR A 52 6.73 0.59 7.81
N ILE A 53 5.94 1.18 8.70
CA ILE A 53 6.42 1.82 9.93
C ILE A 53 5.25 1.89 10.91
N ARG A 54 5.52 1.86 12.21
CA ARG A 54 4.48 2.14 13.21
C ARG A 54 4.20 3.65 13.31
N PRO A 55 3.00 4.07 13.73
CA PRO A 55 2.67 5.50 13.88
C PRO A 55 3.54 6.24 14.91
N ASP A 56 4.19 5.52 15.82
CA ASP A 56 5.18 6.06 16.77
C ASP A 56 6.58 6.25 16.15
N GLY A 57 6.75 5.91 14.87
CA GLY A 57 8.02 6.00 14.14
C GLY A 57 8.93 4.77 14.30
N SER A 58 8.53 3.78 15.09
CA SER A 58 9.29 2.55 15.30
C SER A 58 9.02 1.49 14.22
N ALA A 59 9.83 0.42 14.21
CA ALA A 59 9.71 -0.73 13.30
C ALA A 59 9.64 -0.37 11.80
N TYR A 60 10.35 0.70 11.41
CA TYR A 60 10.53 1.05 10.00
C TYR A 60 11.15 -0.11 9.22
N LYS A 61 10.58 -0.40 8.04
CA LYS A 61 11.00 -1.51 7.20
C LYS A 61 10.65 -1.30 5.73
N LYS A 62 11.60 -1.60 4.83
CA LYS A 62 11.37 -1.83 3.40
C LYS A 62 10.84 -3.25 3.20
N VAL A 63 9.66 -3.40 2.58
CA VAL A 63 8.97 -4.69 2.40
C VAL A 63 9.32 -5.32 1.04
N THR A 64 9.24 -4.56 -0.05
CA THR A 64 9.56 -5.05 -1.39
C THR A 64 10.97 -4.64 -1.83
N ARG A 65 11.51 -5.32 -2.84
CA ARG A 65 12.81 -4.99 -3.46
C ARG A 65 12.69 -5.01 -4.99
N PHE A 66 11.79 -4.22 -5.53
CA PHE A 66 11.59 -4.12 -6.97
C PHE A 66 12.82 -3.52 -7.65
N SER A 67 13.20 -4.08 -8.80
CA SER A 67 14.32 -3.64 -9.63
C SER A 67 13.91 -2.67 -10.74
N ASP A 68 12.60 -2.58 -11.03
CA ASP A 68 12.01 -1.69 -12.05
C ASP A 68 11.14 -0.64 -11.33
N PRO A 69 11.04 0.62 -11.80
CA PRO A 69 10.00 1.56 -11.38
C PRO A 69 8.58 0.98 -11.56
N ALA A 70 8.10 0.24 -10.57
CA ALA A 70 6.69 -0.10 -10.43
C ALA A 70 5.89 1.21 -10.33
N ASP A 71 5.25 1.63 -11.42
CA ASP A 71 4.66 2.97 -11.53
C ASP A 71 3.48 3.18 -10.59
N ALA A 72 2.75 2.12 -10.27
CA ALA A 72 1.77 2.08 -9.22
C ALA A 72 2.19 1.02 -8.21
N VAL A 73 2.28 1.41 -6.95
CA VAL A 73 2.16 0.48 -5.83
C VAL A 73 1.22 1.22 -4.90
N VAL A 74 0.08 0.64 -4.58
CA VAL A 74 -0.92 1.26 -3.71
C VAL A 74 -1.29 0.22 -2.68
N PRO A 75 -0.91 0.39 -1.40
CA PRO A 75 -1.33 -0.55 -0.38
C PRO A 75 -2.85 -0.48 -0.18
N VAL A 76 -3.48 -1.62 0.00
CA VAL A 76 -4.95 -1.74 0.03
C VAL A 76 -5.48 -2.33 1.34
N GLY A 77 -4.61 -2.69 2.29
CA GLY A 77 -5.00 -3.15 3.63
C GLY A 77 -4.07 -4.22 4.19
N ILE A 78 -4.33 -4.64 5.44
CA ILE A 78 -3.66 -5.73 6.15
C ILE A 78 -4.71 -6.71 6.66
N THR A 79 -4.55 -8.02 6.37
CA THR A 79 -5.49 -9.05 6.85
C THR A 79 -5.21 -9.47 8.29
N ALA A 80 -6.24 -9.89 9.04
CA ALA A 80 -6.14 -10.08 10.49
C ALA A 80 -5.55 -11.44 10.94
N VAL A 81 -5.49 -12.45 10.06
CA VAL A 81 -4.99 -13.78 10.42
C VAL A 81 -3.54 -13.96 9.95
N GLU A 82 -3.25 -13.51 8.74
CA GLU A 82 -1.89 -13.43 8.19
C GLU A 82 -1.71 -12.02 7.60
N PRO A 83 -1.01 -11.11 8.30
CA PRO A 83 -0.91 -9.75 7.83
C PRO A 83 -0.09 -9.71 6.54
N SER A 84 -0.79 -9.47 5.44
CA SER A 84 -0.23 -9.22 4.13
C SER A 84 -0.66 -7.85 3.61
N ILE A 85 0.19 -7.23 2.83
CA ILE A 85 -0.11 -6.02 2.08
C ILE A 85 -0.65 -6.45 0.73
N LEU A 86 -1.89 -6.09 0.45
CA LEU A 86 -2.41 -6.08 -0.91
C LEU A 86 -1.91 -4.85 -1.63
N TYR A 87 -1.43 -5.00 -2.85
CA TYR A 87 -1.00 -3.88 -3.67
C TYR A 87 -1.29 -4.09 -5.15
N VAL A 88 -1.40 -2.98 -5.89
CA VAL A 88 -1.60 -2.97 -7.34
C VAL A 88 -0.33 -2.49 -8.02
N MET A 89 0.13 -3.17 -9.06
CA MET A 89 1.28 -2.76 -9.89
C MET A 89 1.04 -2.93 -11.39
N ALA A 90 1.84 -2.25 -12.22
CA ALA A 90 1.84 -2.50 -13.66
C ALA A 90 2.40 -3.91 -13.95
N SER A 91 1.77 -4.62 -14.88
CA SER A 91 2.26 -5.91 -15.35
C SER A 91 3.62 -5.75 -16.01
N GLN A 92 4.54 -6.66 -15.66
CA GLN A 92 5.85 -6.74 -16.29
C GLN A 92 5.82 -7.48 -17.64
N ASN A 93 4.73 -8.23 -17.90
CA ASN A 93 4.60 -9.07 -19.08
C ASN A 93 3.62 -8.47 -20.11
N THR A 94 2.66 -7.65 -19.66
CA THR A 94 1.57 -7.15 -20.49
C THR A 94 1.46 -5.63 -20.41
N LYS A 95 1.60 -4.93 -21.54
CA LYS A 95 1.44 -3.46 -21.56
C LYS A 95 0.03 -3.05 -21.16
N ASN A 96 -0.08 -1.95 -20.42
CA ASN A 96 -1.34 -1.34 -19.95
C ASN A 96 -2.22 -2.25 -19.08
N GLN A 97 -1.66 -3.30 -18.50
CA GLN A 97 -2.35 -4.16 -17.56
C GLN A 97 -1.90 -3.83 -16.14
N LEU A 98 -2.86 -3.73 -15.22
CA LEU A 98 -2.58 -3.70 -13.80
C LEU A 98 -2.78 -5.09 -13.21
N GLU A 99 -1.96 -5.42 -12.23
CA GLU A 99 -1.97 -6.68 -11.50
C GLU A 99 -2.19 -6.40 -10.01
N ILE A 100 -2.95 -7.27 -9.36
CA ILE A 100 -3.13 -7.30 -7.92
C ILE A 100 -2.21 -8.38 -7.35
N TRP A 101 -1.45 -7.98 -6.35
CA TRP A 101 -0.49 -8.81 -5.65
C TRP A 101 -0.75 -8.77 -4.13
N SER A 102 -0.29 -9.80 -3.43
CA SER A 102 -0.26 -9.88 -1.97
C SER A 102 1.15 -10.21 -1.53
N ILE A 103 1.67 -9.45 -0.57
CA ILE A 103 2.97 -9.74 0.04
C ILE A 103 2.87 -9.77 1.56
N THR A 104 3.49 -10.76 2.21
CA THR A 104 3.61 -10.79 3.67
C THR A 104 4.41 -9.59 4.19
N LEU A 105 4.13 -9.14 5.42
CA LEU A 105 4.89 -8.02 6.03
C LEU A 105 6.40 -8.28 6.15
N ASP A 106 6.80 -9.55 6.14
CA ASP A 106 8.22 -9.91 6.15
C ASP A 106 8.90 -9.78 4.79
N GLY A 107 8.13 -9.72 3.70
CA GLY A 107 8.56 -9.71 2.31
C GLY A 107 8.81 -11.10 1.71
N SER A 108 8.49 -12.19 2.41
CA SER A 108 8.85 -13.56 1.99
C SER A 108 7.87 -14.22 1.02
N SER A 109 6.59 -13.83 1.03
CA SER A 109 5.54 -14.44 0.19
C SER A 109 4.89 -13.38 -0.70
N ASP A 110 5.62 -12.98 -1.73
CA ASP A 110 5.13 -12.06 -2.77
C ASP A 110 4.45 -12.84 -3.89
N GLN A 111 3.13 -12.74 -4.00
CA GLN A 111 2.31 -13.57 -4.87
C GLN A 111 1.34 -12.75 -5.71
N PHE A 112 1.30 -13.09 -7.01
CA PHE A 112 0.28 -12.61 -7.94
C PHE A 112 -1.08 -13.22 -7.58
N LEU A 113 -2.12 -12.38 -7.54
CA LEU A 113 -3.48 -12.83 -7.29
C LEU A 113 -4.33 -12.83 -8.57
N THR A 114 -4.37 -11.69 -9.27
CA THR A 114 -5.20 -11.52 -10.47
C THR A 114 -4.82 -10.24 -11.22
N VAL A 115 -5.31 -10.07 -12.44
CA VAL A 115 -5.27 -8.80 -13.17
C VAL A 115 -6.47 -7.91 -12.81
N CYS A 116 -6.29 -6.60 -12.92
CA CYS A 116 -7.39 -5.62 -12.91
C CYS A 116 -7.84 -5.31 -14.33
N THR A 117 -9.09 -5.61 -14.64
CA THR A 117 -9.78 -5.09 -15.82
C THR A 117 -10.38 -3.73 -15.47
N LEU A 118 -9.62 -2.65 -15.71
CA LEU A 118 -10.13 -1.29 -15.58
C LEU A 118 -10.98 -0.97 -16.82
N GLU A 119 -12.28 -0.78 -16.65
CA GLU A 119 -13.00 0.12 -17.56
C GLU A 119 -12.63 1.57 -17.19
N ALA A 120 -12.63 2.46 -18.17
CA ALA A 120 -11.70 3.58 -18.29
C ALA A 120 -11.74 4.72 -17.23
N ASP A 121 -12.41 4.61 -16.08
CA ASP A 121 -12.64 5.74 -15.16
C ASP A 121 -12.44 5.47 -13.65
N ASP A 122 -11.82 4.35 -13.24
CA ASP A 122 -11.86 3.95 -11.82
C ASP A 122 -10.56 4.20 -11.04
N ARG A 123 -10.66 5.00 -9.95
CA ARG A 123 -9.63 5.09 -8.89
C ARG A 123 -9.94 4.08 -7.78
N PRO A 124 -8.99 3.23 -7.35
CA PRO A 124 -9.25 2.20 -6.33
C PRO A 124 -9.50 2.80 -4.93
N ARG A 125 -10.48 2.21 -4.20
CA ARG A 125 -10.78 2.51 -2.78
C ARG A 125 -11.02 1.22 -2.01
N ILE A 126 -10.71 1.23 -0.71
CA ILE A 126 -10.93 0.09 0.22
C ILE A 126 -12.31 0.22 0.85
N SER A 127 -13.08 -0.88 0.92
CA SER A 127 -14.28 -0.99 1.75
C SER A 127 -14.13 -2.12 2.77
N GLN A 128 -14.39 -1.86 4.05
CA GLN A 128 -14.26 -2.81 5.17
C GLN A 128 -15.22 -4.01 5.08
N MET A 129 -16.15 -4.03 4.12
CA MET A 129 -17.11 -5.12 3.93
C MET A 129 -17.03 -5.81 2.56
N VAL A 130 -16.16 -5.37 1.64
CA VAL A 130 -16.17 -5.88 0.26
C VAL A 130 -14.74 -6.04 -0.27
N LYS A 131 -14.34 -7.27 -0.59
CA LYS A 131 -13.10 -7.59 -1.30
C LYS A 131 -13.30 -7.40 -2.82
N ARG A 132 -13.39 -6.15 -3.27
CA ARG A 132 -13.21 -5.79 -4.69
C ARG A 132 -12.36 -4.52 -4.75
N PHE A 133 -11.27 -4.59 -5.49
CA PHE A 133 -10.23 -3.55 -5.50
C PHE A 133 -10.14 -2.77 -6.81
N CYS A 134 -11.01 -3.06 -7.79
CA CYS A 134 -10.88 -2.49 -9.12
C CYS A 134 -12.13 -1.99 -9.86
N THR A 135 -13.35 -1.92 -9.29
CA THR A 135 -14.46 -1.10 -9.85
C THR A 135 -15.58 -0.81 -8.82
N ASN A 136 -16.48 0.14 -9.15
CA ASN A 136 -17.54 0.68 -8.28
C ASN A 136 -18.96 0.06 -8.52
N GLU A 137 -19.11 -1.25 -8.37
CA GLU A 137 -20.44 -1.83 -8.07
C GLU A 137 -20.45 -2.48 -6.69
N ILE A 138 -21.33 -1.95 -5.82
CA ILE A 138 -21.70 -2.57 -4.55
C ILE A 138 -22.47 -3.84 -4.89
N ILE A 139 -21.83 -5.00 -4.74
CA ILE A 139 -22.56 -6.27 -4.77
C ILE A 139 -22.88 -6.66 -3.34
N THR A 140 -24.17 -6.56 -3.02
CA THR A 140 -24.81 -7.16 -1.86
C THR A 140 -24.78 -8.68 -2.04
N PHE A 141 -24.27 -9.42 -1.06
CA PHE A 141 -24.57 -10.86 -0.97
C PHE A 141 -25.76 -11.00 -0.03
N GLY A 142 -26.88 -11.46 -0.60
CA GLY A 142 -28.13 -11.70 0.11
C GLY A 142 -28.13 -13.02 0.87
N SER A 143 -28.82 -12.94 2.01
CA SER A 143 -29.21 -13.95 3.03
C SER A 143 -28.09 -14.76 3.67
#